data_AF-A0A950A5X3-F1
#
_entry.id   AF-A0A950A5X3-F1
#
_cell.length_a   1.000
_cell.length_b   1.000
_cell.length_c   1.000
_cell.angle_alpha   90.00
_cell.angle_beta   90.00
_cell.angle_gamma   90.00
#
_symmetry.space_group_name_H-M   'P 1'
#
loop_
_entity.id
_entity.type
_entity.pdbx_description
1 polymer ?
#
loop_
_entity_poly.entity_id
_entity_poly.type
_entity_poly.pdbx_seq_one_letter_code
_entity_poly.pdbx_strand_id
1 'polypeptide(L)'
;MRSVATAVLVALILNIAAPLTASAMSTATEISKGAAISKEVDRQSLLVDDPFLTNWVTGIGNNLAKYRAREDINYTFSIINSDEINAFSLPGGFVHVDMGLLNTVSSDDELAAVMAHEIGHVERRHA
;
A
#
# COMPACT_ATOMS: atom_id res chain seq x y z
N MET A 1 -26.41 34.41 -37.25
CA MET A 1 -25.13 33.87 -36.73
C MET A 1 -25.08 34.29 -35.26
N ARG A 2 -25.32 33.44 -34.26
CA ARG A 2 -24.69 32.17 -33.93
C ARG A 2 -25.66 31.31 -33.10
N SER A 3 -26.38 30.41 -33.77
CA SER A 3 -26.92 29.19 -33.15
C SER A 3 -25.75 28.20 -32.94
N VAL A 4 -25.88 27.28 -31.97
CA VAL A 4 -25.06 26.04 -31.75
C VAL A 4 -24.42 25.90 -30.35
N ALA A 5 -24.31 26.96 -29.53
CA ALA A 5 -23.56 26.84 -28.26
C ALA A 5 -24.28 26.14 -27.08
N THR A 6 -25.59 25.86 -27.17
CA THR A 6 -26.39 25.39 -26.01
C THR A 6 -26.93 23.96 -26.14
N ALA A 7 -26.33 23.14 -27.01
CA ALA A 7 -26.75 21.74 -27.23
C ALA A 7 -25.65 20.70 -26.95
N VAL A 8 -24.49 21.11 -26.42
CA VAL A 8 -23.39 20.19 -26.07
C VAL A 8 -23.33 19.87 -24.58
N LEU A 9 -24.06 20.62 -23.72
CA LEU A 9 -23.97 20.43 -22.26
C LEU A 9 -24.97 19.41 -21.68
N VAL A 10 -25.87 18.83 -22.49
CA VAL A 10 -26.89 17.87 -22.00
C VAL A 10 -26.62 16.42 -22.46
N ALA A 11 -25.61 16.21 -23.31
CA ALA A 11 -25.26 14.88 -23.83
C ALA A 11 -24.07 14.20 -23.11
N LEU A 12 -23.65 14.70 -21.93
CA LEU A 12 -22.58 14.09 -21.12
C LEU A 12 -23.09 13.47 -19.80
N ILE A 13 -24.41 13.32 -19.63
CA ILE A 13 -25.01 12.74 -18.40
C ILE A 13 -25.83 11.47 -18.70
N LEU A 14 -25.77 10.92 -19.92
CA LEU A 14 -26.57 9.75 -20.30
C LEU A 14 -25.74 8.61 -20.92
N ASN A 15 -24.70 8.18 -20.20
CA ASN A 15 -24.00 6.90 -20.28
C ASN A 15 -22.95 6.99 -19.17
N ILE A 16 -23.05 6.31 -18.03
CA ILE A 16 -22.96 4.86 -17.86
C ILE A 16 -23.65 4.53 -16.52
N ALA A 17 -24.92 4.12 -16.55
CA ALA A 17 -25.55 3.45 -15.41
C ALA A 17 -25.60 1.94 -15.69
N ALA A 18 -24.45 1.36 -16.03
CA ALA A 18 -24.24 -0.04 -15.72
C ALA A 18 -23.88 -0.07 -14.23
N PRO A 19 -24.53 -0.88 -13.38
CA PRO A 19 -23.92 -1.21 -12.11
C PRO A 19 -22.55 -1.77 -12.45
N LEU A 20 -21.48 -1.07 -12.09
CA LEU A 20 -20.17 -1.68 -11.99
C LEU A 20 -20.37 -2.79 -10.98
N THR A 21 -20.59 -4.01 -11.45
CA THR A 21 -20.32 -5.20 -10.66
C THR A 21 -18.82 -5.15 -10.42
N ALA A 22 -18.44 -4.45 -9.35
CA ALA A 22 -17.08 -4.46 -8.84
C ALA A 22 -16.81 -5.89 -8.43
N SER A 23 -16.37 -6.69 -9.39
CA SER A 23 -15.93 -8.04 -9.15
C SER A 23 -14.74 -7.88 -8.22
N ALA A 24 -14.86 -8.42 -7.01
CA ALA A 24 -13.76 -8.40 -6.05
C ALA A 24 -12.51 -8.95 -6.76
N MET A 25 -11.46 -8.13 -6.79
CA MET A 25 -10.21 -8.48 -7.47
C MET A 25 -9.66 -9.79 -6.90
N SER A 26 -9.27 -10.73 -7.77
CA SER A 26 -8.64 -11.97 -7.30
C SER A 26 -7.34 -11.69 -6.55
N THR A 27 -6.99 -12.51 -5.55
CA THR A 27 -5.73 -12.32 -4.82
C THR A 27 -4.52 -12.31 -5.75
N ALA A 28 -4.48 -13.17 -6.77
CA ALA A 28 -3.40 -13.17 -7.75
C ALA A 28 -3.24 -11.83 -8.49
N THR A 29 -4.37 -11.19 -8.83
CA THR A 29 -4.36 -9.86 -9.47
C THR A 29 -3.93 -8.79 -8.49
N GLU A 30 -4.37 -8.87 -7.22
CA GLU A 30 -3.95 -7.98 -6.14
C GLU A 30 -2.43 -8.00 -5.97
N ILE A 31 -1.84 -9.18 -5.84
CA ILE A 31 -0.39 -9.37 -5.70
C ILE A 31 0.35 -8.82 -6.91
N SER A 32 -0.10 -9.15 -8.13
CA SER A 32 0.56 -8.69 -9.35
C SER A 32 0.55 -7.17 -9.47
N LYS A 33 -0.55 -6.51 -9.09
CA LYS A 33 -0.63 -5.05 -9.10
C LYS A 33 0.22 -4.44 -8.00
N GLY A 34 0.15 -4.98 -6.79
CA GLY A 34 1.00 -4.59 -5.66
C GLY A 34 2.47 -4.61 -6.00
N ALA A 35 2.95 -5.70 -6.61
CA ALA A 35 4.33 -5.84 -7.03
C ALA A 35 4.73 -4.78 -8.08
N ALA A 36 3.84 -4.47 -9.02
CA ALA A 36 4.09 -3.44 -10.01
C ALA A 36 4.17 -2.03 -9.40
N ILE A 37 3.29 -1.74 -8.44
CA ILE A 37 3.28 -0.45 -7.71
C ILE A 37 4.51 -0.35 -6.80
N SER A 38 4.83 -1.40 -6.03
CA SER A 38 6.03 -1.46 -5.18
C SER A 38 7.28 -1.19 -6.00
N LYS A 39 7.41 -1.81 -7.18
CA LYS A 39 8.54 -1.56 -8.07
C LYS A 39 8.65 -0.11 -8.53
N GLU A 40 7.52 0.58 -8.70
CA GLU A 40 7.52 2.00 -9.06
C GLU A 40 7.88 2.88 -7.86
N VAL A 41 7.37 2.57 -6.66
CA VAL A 41 7.78 3.20 -5.40
C VAL A 41 9.29 3.07 -5.21
N ASP A 42 9.84 1.87 -5.37
CA ASP A 42 11.26 1.58 -5.22
C ASP A 42 12.14 2.32 -6.24
N ARG A 43 11.60 2.65 -7.43
CA ARG A 43 12.30 3.47 -8.43
C ARG A 43 12.30 4.96 -8.12
N GLN A 44 11.25 5.43 -7.46
CA GLN A 44 11.05 6.84 -7.14
C GLN A 44 11.61 7.20 -5.76
N SER A 45 11.92 6.20 -4.94
CA SER A 45 12.38 6.35 -3.57
C SER A 45 13.85 5.95 -3.43
N LEU A 46 14.53 6.52 -2.44
CA LEU A 46 15.85 6.05 -2.03
C LEU A 46 15.64 4.95 -0.98
N LEU A 47 15.84 3.69 -1.35
CA LEU A 47 15.76 2.59 -0.39
C LEU A 47 16.98 2.58 0.54
N VAL A 48 16.75 2.26 1.81
CA VAL A 48 17.80 2.03 2.79
C VAL A 48 18.30 0.58 2.64
N ASP A 49 19.59 0.44 2.31
CA ASP A 49 20.29 -0.85 2.26
C ASP A 49 21.22 -0.99 3.48
N ASP A 50 20.61 -1.15 4.66
CA ASP A 50 21.31 -1.38 5.92
C ASP A 50 20.83 -2.71 6.53
N PRO A 51 21.68 -3.74 6.63
CA PRO A 51 21.27 -5.05 7.12
C PRO A 51 20.73 -5.04 8.55
N PHE A 52 21.18 -4.12 9.41
CA PHE A 52 20.68 -4.04 10.78
C PHE A 52 19.25 -3.52 10.80
N LEU A 53 18.98 -2.41 10.11
CA LEU A 53 17.64 -1.83 10.01
C LEU A 53 16.68 -2.78 9.29
N THR A 54 17.10 -3.38 8.18
CA THR A 54 16.29 -4.35 7.46
C THR A 54 15.94 -5.55 8.33
N ASN A 55 16.90 -6.12 9.08
CA ASN A 55 16.63 -7.24 9.97
C ASN A 55 15.70 -6.86 11.13
N TRP A 56 15.82 -5.64 11.67
CA TRP A 56 14.95 -5.15 12.73
C TRP A 56 13.49 -5.03 12.26
N VAL A 57 13.25 -4.29 11.17
CA VAL A 57 11.90 -4.09 10.62
C VAL A 57 11.30 -5.40 10.12
N THR A 58 12.04 -6.19 9.34
CA THR A 58 11.54 -7.48 8.84
C THR A 58 11.33 -8.48 9.98
N GLY A 59 12.12 -8.45 11.05
CA GLY A 59 11.95 -9.29 12.23
C GLY A 59 10.62 -9.04 12.92
N ILE A 60 10.30 -7.78 13.20
CA ILE A 60 9.02 -7.38 13.80
C ILE A 60 7.86 -7.72 12.84
N GLY A 61 7.95 -7.28 11.59
CA GLY A 61 6.91 -7.50 10.59
C GLY A 61 6.60 -8.98 10.35
N ASN A 62 7.62 -9.82 10.22
CA ASN A 62 7.44 -11.27 10.06
C ASN A 62 6.86 -11.92 11.32
N ASN A 63 7.19 -11.42 12.51
CA ASN A 63 6.59 -11.94 13.74
C ASN A 63 5.08 -11.63 13.81
N LEU A 64 4.67 -10.44 13.39
CA LEU A 64 3.26 -10.06 13.30
C LEU A 64 2.53 -10.85 12.20
N ALA A 65 3.14 -11.00 11.02
CA ALA A 65 2.54 -11.69 9.88
C ALA A 65 2.27 -13.20 10.12
N LYS A 66 2.82 -13.80 11.19
CA LYS A 66 2.46 -15.16 11.62
C LYS A 66 0.98 -15.30 12.01
N TYR A 67 0.33 -14.20 12.40
CA TYR A 67 -1.06 -14.18 12.83
C TYR A 67 -2.04 -13.70 11.75
N ARG A 68 -1.58 -13.59 10.49
CA ARG A 68 -2.42 -13.20 9.35
C ARG A 68 -3.53 -14.22 9.10
N ALA A 69 -4.70 -13.75 8.68
CA ALA A 69 -5.80 -14.62 8.26
C ALA A 69 -5.67 -14.99 6.77
N ARG A 70 -5.08 -14.10 5.95
CA ARG A 70 -4.81 -14.34 4.53
C ARG A 70 -3.50 -15.08 4.33
N GLU A 71 -3.54 -16.41 4.40
CA GLU A 71 -2.37 -17.27 4.19
C GLU A 71 -1.81 -17.20 2.76
N ASP A 72 -2.62 -16.75 1.79
CA ASP A 72 -2.27 -16.55 0.38
C ASP A 72 -1.48 -15.26 0.10
N ILE A 73 -1.22 -14.44 1.13
CA ILE A 73 -0.40 -13.24 1.07
C ILE A 73 0.94 -13.45 1.79
N ASN A 74 2.02 -13.08 1.10
CA ASN A 74 3.36 -12.99 1.68
C ASN A 74 3.70 -11.53 1.90
N TYR A 75 4.17 -11.21 3.11
CA TYR A 75 4.55 -9.84 3.46
C TYR A 75 6.01 -9.57 3.13
N THR A 76 6.27 -8.40 2.53
CA THR A 76 7.61 -7.89 2.27
C THR A 76 7.72 -6.51 2.91
N PHE A 77 8.81 -6.25 3.61
CA PHE A 77 9.04 -4.98 4.31
C PHE A 77 10.28 -4.30 3.75
N SER A 78 10.12 -3.04 3.34
CA SER A 78 11.19 -2.20 2.79
C SER A 78 11.28 -0.89 3.56
N ILE A 79 12.48 -0.32 3.61
CA ILE A 79 12.73 0.95 4.30
C ILE A 79 13.06 2.02 3.27
N ILE A 80 12.35 3.14 3.33
CA ILE A 80 12.57 4.31 2.48
C ILE A 80 13.35 5.37 3.27
N ASN A 81 14.40 5.91 2.66
CA ASN A 81 15.15 7.03 3.17
C ASN A 81 14.37 8.34 2.95
N SER A 82 13.40 8.55 3.84
CA SER A 82 12.52 9.72 3.93
C SER A 82 12.50 10.19 5.38
N ASP A 83 12.46 11.49 5.61
CA ASP A 83 12.33 12.11 6.93
C ASP A 83 10.87 12.19 7.42
N GLU A 84 9.92 11.80 6.57
CA GLU A 84 8.52 11.68 6.91
C GLU A 84 8.30 10.60 7.99
N ILE A 85 7.35 10.86 8.89
CA ILE A 85 6.94 9.92 9.94
C ILE A 85 5.78 9.10 9.38
N ASN A 86 6.11 8.10 8.57
CA ASN A 86 5.11 7.33 7.84
C ASN A 86 5.47 5.85 7.67
N ALA A 87 4.44 5.03 7.49
CA ALA A 87 4.52 3.69 6.96
C ALA A 87 3.25 3.45 6.16
N PHE A 88 3.34 2.66 5.08
CA PHE A 88 2.18 2.35 4.27
C PHE A 88 2.26 0.96 3.68
N SER A 89 1.10 0.41 3.40
CA SER A 89 0.94 -0.87 2.73
C SER A 89 0.43 -0.69 1.31
N LEU A 90 0.81 -1.62 0.45
CA LEU A 90 0.32 -1.78 -0.90
C LEU A 90 -0.42 -3.12 -1.03
N PRO A 91 -1.27 -3.29 -2.05
CA PRO A 91 -1.98 -4.53 -2.28
C PRO A 91 -1.02 -5.73 -2.32
N GLY A 92 -1.44 -6.88 -1.80
CA GLY A 92 -0.63 -8.09 -1.91
C GLY A 92 0.56 -8.21 -0.96
N GLY A 93 0.66 -7.35 0.06
CA GLY A 93 1.58 -7.56 1.20
C GLY A 93 2.90 -6.80 1.14
N PHE A 94 3.04 -5.79 0.28
CA PHE A 94 4.23 -4.93 0.28
C PHE A 94 4.02 -3.81 1.29
N VAL A 95 4.92 -3.66 2.25
CA VAL A 95 4.85 -2.65 3.30
C VAL A 95 6.15 -1.84 3.28
N HIS A 96 6.01 -0.53 3.23
CA HIS A 96 7.12 0.42 3.22
C HIS A 96 7.11 1.22 4.51
N VAL A 97 8.28 1.42 5.09
CA VAL A 97 8.48 2.16 6.34
C VAL A 97 9.48 3.28 6.10
N ASP A 98 9.14 4.52 6.46
CA ASP A 98 10.03 5.65 6.30
C ASP A 98 11.03 5.74 7.46
N MET A 99 12.25 6.17 7.16
CA MET A 99 13.29 6.34 8.17
C MET A 99 12.90 7.36 9.26
N GLY A 100 12.10 8.37 8.93
CA GLY A 100 11.54 9.32 9.90
C GLY A 100 10.68 8.63 10.96
N LEU A 101 9.91 7.60 10.61
CA LEU A 101 9.19 6.78 11.59
C LEU A 101 10.17 6.03 12.50
N LEU A 102 11.17 5.36 11.92
CA LEU A 102 12.16 4.59 12.68
C LEU A 102 12.97 5.46 13.66
N ASN A 103 13.23 6.71 13.30
CA ASN A 103 13.91 7.68 14.16
C ASN A 103 13.02 8.25 15.28
N THR A 104 11.71 8.06 15.20
CA THR A 104 10.72 8.64 16.12
C THR A 104 10.24 7.64 17.17
N VAL A 105 10.10 6.37 16.81
CA VAL A 105 9.64 5.32 17.74
C VAL A 105 10.61 5.15 18.90
N SER A 106 10.08 5.02 20.11
CA SER A 106 10.85 4.85 21.34
C SER A 106 11.00 3.39 21.78
N SER A 107 10.29 2.47 21.11
CA SER A 107 10.35 1.04 21.41
C SER A 107 9.92 0.17 20.21
N ASP A 108 10.29 -1.10 20.25
CA ASP A 108 9.83 -2.10 19.28
C ASP A 108 8.30 -2.26 19.28
N ASP A 109 7.64 -2.05 20.42
CA ASP A 109 6.19 -2.15 20.56
C ASP A 109 5.45 -1.04 19.79
N GLU A 110 6.00 0.18 19.76
CA GLU A 110 5.45 1.29 18.99
C GLU A 110 5.57 1.03 17.48
N LEU A 111 6.73 0.55 17.03
CA LEU A 111 6.92 0.15 15.64
C LEU A 111 5.99 -1.02 15.28
N ALA A 112 5.86 -2.02 16.16
CA ALA A 112 4.97 -3.15 15.96
C ALA A 112 3.51 -2.72 15.85
N ALA A 113 3.06 -1.72 16.63
CA ALA A 113 1.71 -1.20 16.54
C ALA A 113 1.41 -0.57 15.17
N VAL A 114 2.33 0.22 14.63
CA VAL A 114 2.20 0.82 13.29
C VAL A 114 2.25 -0.26 12.20
N MET A 115 3.19 -1.19 12.28
CA MET A 115 3.29 -2.29 11.31
C MET A 115 2.04 -3.20 11.34
N ALA A 116 1.47 -3.46 12.52
CA ALA A 116 0.23 -4.22 12.65
C ALA A 116 -0.97 -3.48 12.05
N HIS A 117 -1.01 -2.15 12.16
CA HIS A 117 -2.00 -1.31 11.48
C HIS A 117 -1.95 -1.51 9.96
N GLU A 118 -0.74 -1.43 9.38
CA GLU A 118 -0.51 -1.62 7.95
C GLU A 118 -0.84 -3.04 7.47
N ILE A 119 -0.45 -4.06 8.23
CA ILE A 119 -0.88 -5.45 7.96
C ILE A 119 -2.41 -5.53 7.95
N GLY A 120 -3.08 -4.86 8.89
CA GLY A 120 -4.54 -4.79 8.94
C GLY A 120 -5.18 -4.18 7.69
N HIS A 121 -4.53 -3.22 7.04
CA HIS A 121 -4.97 -2.67 5.76
C HIS A 121 -4.90 -3.71 4.64
N VAL A 122 -3.83 -4.50 4.57
CA VAL A 122 -3.69 -5.59 3.60
C VAL A 122 -4.72 -6.71 3.85
N GLU A 123 -4.91 -7.12 5.10
CA GLU A 123 -5.88 -8.14 5.47
C GLU A 123 -7.31 -7.76 5.07
N ARG A 124 -7.65 -6.48 5.17
CA ARG A 124 -8.97 -5.93 4.79
C ARG A 124 -9.06 -5.41 3.35
N ARG A 125 -7.99 -5.52 2.56
CA ARG A 125 -7.91 -4.99 1.18
C ARG A 125 -8.24 -3.48 1.10
N HIS A 126 -7.73 -2.72 2.08
CA HIS A 126 -7.79 -1.25 2.10
C HIS A 126 -6.50 -0.59 1.56
N ALA A 127 -5.46 -1.40 1.37
CA ALA A 127 -4.19 -1.03 0.73
C ALA A 127 -4.33 -0.91 -0.80
#